data_AF-A0A6V7IB79-F1
#
_entry.id   AF-A0A6V7IB79-F1
#
_cell.length_a   1.000
_cell.length_b   1.000
_cell.length_c   1.000
_cell.angle_alpha   90.00
_cell.angle_beta   90.00
_cell.angle_gamma   90.00
#
_symmetry.space_group_name_H-M   'P 1'
#
loop_
_entity.id
_entity.type
_entity.pdbx_description
1 polymer ?
#
loop_
_entity_poly.entity_id
_entity_poly.type
_entity_poly.pdbx_seq_one_letter_code
_entity_poly.pdbx_strand_id
1 'polypeptide(L)' 'LSGLSPFMGDTDVETMANVTIAKYDFDHEAFSDISEDAKDFIRCLLIKDK' A
#
# COMPACT_ATOMS: atom_id res chain seq x y z
N LEU A 1 10.90 -4.01 3.44
CA LEU A 1 9.50 -4.41 3.17
C LEU A 1 8.79 -4.47 4.51
N SER A 2 7.81 -3.60 4.74
CA SER A 2 7.31 -3.16 6.05
C SER A 2 6.70 -4.23 6.96
N GLY A 3 6.33 -5.41 6.43
CA GLY A 3 5.59 -6.44 7.17
C GLY A 3 4.11 -6.11 7.38
N LEU A 4 3.63 -5.01 6.83
CA LEU A 4 2.24 -4.56 6.91
C LEU A 4 1.54 -4.71 5.56
N SER A 5 0.23 -4.99 5.59
CA SER A 5 -0.58 -5.01 4.37
C SER A 5 -0.77 -3.57 3.86
N PRO A 6 -0.47 -3.28 2.58
CA PRO A 6 -0.60 -1.94 2.01
C PRO A 6 -2.05 -1.43 1.95
N PHE A 7 -3.04 -2.32 2.09
CA PHE A 7 -4.47 -1.98 2.06
C PHE A 7 -5.13 -2.00 3.44
N MET A 8 -4.36 -2.26 4.50
CA MET A 8 -4.91 -2.41 5.86
C MET A 8 -5.60 -1.13 6.32
N GLY A 9 -6.89 -1.24 6.65
CA GLY A 9 -7.64 -0.21 7.35
C GLY A 9 -7.94 -0.61 8.80
N ASP A 10 -8.66 0.23 9.53
CA ASP A 10 -9.05 -0.03 10.92
C ASP A 10 -10.08 -1.15 11.04
N THR A 11 -10.76 -1.48 9.93
CA THR A 11 -11.75 -2.56 9.85
C THR A 11 -11.57 -3.41 8.59
N ASP A 12 -12.13 -4.62 8.60
CA ASP A 12 -12.17 -5.48 7.42
C ASP A 12 -12.88 -4.81 6.24
N VAL A 13 -13.94 -4.05 6.50
CA VAL A 13 -14.70 -3.31 5.47
C VAL A 13 -13.82 -2.25 4.81
N GLU A 14 -13.08 -1.49 5.61
CA GLU A 14 -12.15 -0.49 5.09
C GLU A 14 -11.01 -1.14 4.31
N THR A 15 -10.46 -2.25 4.81
CA THR A 15 -9.44 -3.02 4.11
C THR A 15 -9.92 -3.49 2.74
N MET A 16 -11.13 -4.07 2.68
CA MET A 16 -11.74 -4.49 1.42
C MET A 16 -12.02 -3.32 0.46
N ALA A 17 -12.44 -2.16 1.00
CA ALA A 17 -12.62 -0.96 0.21
C ALA A 17 -11.29 -0.49 -0.39
N ASN A 18 -10.23 -0.41 0.41
CA ASN A 18 -8.88 -0.02 -0.01
C ASN A 18 -8.34 -0.93 -1.11
N VAL A 19 -8.52 -2.25 -1.00
CA VAL A 19 -8.19 -3.21 -2.07
C VAL A 19 -8.96 -2.90 -3.35
N THR A 20 -10.27 -2.66 -3.24
CA THR A 20 -11.15 -2.46 -4.40
C THR A 20 -10.81 -1.20 -5.20
N ILE A 21 -10.35 -0.15 -4.53
CA ILE A 21 -9.93 1.11 -5.16
C ILE A 21 -8.43 1.21 -5.37
N ALA A 22 -7.67 0.16 -5.02
CA ALA A 22 -6.20 0.16 -4.99
C ALA A 22 -5.63 1.37 -4.24
N LYS A 23 -6.22 1.71 -3.08
CA LYS A 23 -5.76 2.80 -2.21
C LYS A 23 -4.77 2.25 -1.19
N TYR A 24 -3.56 2.79 -1.24
CA TYR A 24 -2.48 2.52 -0.31
C TYR A 24 -1.59 3.77 -0.21
N ASP A 25 -0.86 3.90 0.89
CA ASP A 25 0.15 4.93 1.07
C ASP A 25 1.42 4.33 1.70
N PHE A 26 2.46 5.13 1.79
CA PHE A 26 3.73 4.77 2.43
C PHE A 26 4.00 5.67 3.64
N ASP A 27 2.94 6.24 4.25
CA ASP A 27 3.06 7.23 5.33
C ASP A 27 3.36 6.59 6.69
N HIS A 28 3.45 5.24 6.74
CA HIS A 28 3.84 4.52 7.94
C HIS A 28 5.36 4.52 8.14
N GLU A 29 5.82 4.66 9.39
CA GLU A 29 7.25 4.58 9.77
C GLU A 29 7.95 3.29 9.28
N ALA A 30 7.22 2.21 8.98
CA ALA A 30 7.80 0.98 8.44
C ALA A 30 8.30 1.12 6.99
N PHE A 31 7.97 2.24 6.33
CA PHE A 31 8.40 2.60 4.98
C PHE A 31 9.39 3.77 4.96
N SER A 32 9.76 4.34 6.12
CA SER A 32 10.71 5.46 6.20
C SER A 32 12.11 5.05 5.71
N ASP A 33 12.53 3.82 6.02
CA ASP A 33 13.82 3.24 5.63
C ASP A 33 13.79 2.57 4.25
N ILE A 34 12.65 2.58 3.55
CA ILE A 34 12.53 2.01 2.21
C ILE A 34 12.93 3.07 1.17
N SER A 35 13.82 2.69 0.26
CA SER A 35 14.26 3.56 -0.83
C SER A 35 13.11 3.99 -1.74
N GLU A 36 13.22 5.17 -2.33
CA GLU A 36 12.22 5.66 -3.28
C GLU A 36 12.08 4.73 -4.49
N ASP A 37 13.17 4.13 -4.97
CA ASP A 37 13.13 3.13 -6.06
C ASP A 37 12.27 1.91 -5.70
N ALA A 38 12.33 1.45 -4.44
CA ALA A 38 11.51 0.32 -3.99
C ALA A 38 10.04 0.72 -3.82
N LYS A 39 9.75 1.97 -3.39
CA LYS A 39 8.38 2.50 -3.38
C LYS A 39 7.84 2.65 -4.79
N ASP A 40 8.65 3.10 -5.74
CA ASP A 40 8.28 3.22 -7.15
C ASP A 40 7.99 1.86 -7.77
N PHE A 41 8.82 0.86 -7.49
CA PHE A 41 8.57 -0.52 -7.89
C PHE A 41 7.22 -1.06 -7.39
N ILE A 42 6.86 -0.78 -6.13
CA ILE A 42 5.55 -1.15 -5.58
C ILE A 42 4.42 -0.39 -6.29
N ARG A 43 4.60 0.90 -6.61
CA ARG A 43 3.61 1.69 -7.37
C ARG A 43 3.34 1.12 -8.76
N CYS A 44 4.38 0.61 -9.42
CA CYS A 44 4.24 -0.04 -10.72
C CYS A 44 3.51 -1.39 -10.68
N LEU A 45 3.44 -2.04 -9.50
CA LEU A 45 2.75 -3.32 -9.32
C LEU A 45 1.30 -3.16 -8.86
N LEU A 46 1.05 -2.22 -7.95
CA LEU A 46 -0.27 -2.00 -7.35
C LEU A 46 -1.08 -1.00 -8.19
N ILE A 47 -1.24 -1.30 -9.48
CA ILE A 47 -2.05 -0.51 -10.42
C ILE A 47 -3.41 -1.19 -10.59
N LYS A 48 -4.49 -0.44 -10.42
CA LYS A 48 -5.83 -0.91 -10.76
C LYS A 48 -5.98 -0.99 -12.27
N ASP A 49 -6.25 -2.18 -12.80
CA ASP A 49 -6.67 -2.34 -14.20
C ASP A 49 -7.99 -1.58 -14.45
N LYS A 50 -8.08 -0.93 -15.61
CA LYS A 50 -9.22 -0.08 -16.00
C LYS A 50 -10.52 -0.86 -16.16
#